data_AF-A0AAJ6YRR1-F1
#
_entry.id   AF-A0AAJ6YRR1-F1
#
_cell.length_a   1.000
_cell.length_b   1.000
_cell.length_c   1.000
_cell.angle_alpha   90.00
_cell.angle_beta   90.00
_cell.angle_gamma   90.00
#
_symmetry.space_group_name_H-M   'P 1'
#
loop_
_entity.id
_entity.type
_entity.pdbx_description
1 polymer ?
#
loop_
_entity_poly.entity_id
_entity_poly.type
_entity_poly.pdbx_seq_one_letter_code
_entity_poly.pdbx_strand_id
1 'polypeptide(L)'
;MSDEEVIRRRLLIDGDGIGDDRRLNVLLKSFIKWVNNPETDHILHERMLSQLSQCEFAQRKSRLVSNMSQEELENYENLSSEIDVEIEEAKKNIETTKIELQEAKQVRKNRIEYDVLAKVINEQPDRQETDIKLALLQKELGTLKEKSQNLEQKLEMRRKQFHVLISSIHSLQGMLDESDEEIMDVSLEDVNMSPKVVT
;
A
#
# COMPACT_ATOMS: atom_id res chain seq x y z
N MET A 1 10.40 58.23 -34.87
CA MET A 1 10.14 56.98 -35.61
C MET A 1 11.32 56.09 -35.34
N SER A 2 11.09 54.96 -34.67
CA SER A 2 12.15 53.99 -34.36
C SER A 2 12.60 53.30 -35.65
N ASP A 3 13.89 52.98 -35.79
CA ASP A 3 14.42 52.30 -36.98
C ASP A 3 13.68 50.99 -37.29
N GLU A 4 13.18 50.28 -36.26
CA GLU A 4 12.32 49.11 -36.43
C GLU A 4 10.99 49.42 -37.12
N GLU A 5 10.38 50.58 -36.85
CA GLU A 5 9.14 50.98 -37.51
C GLU A 5 9.39 51.33 -38.98
N VAL A 6 10.55 51.89 -39.28
CA VAL A 6 10.98 52.20 -40.66
C VAL A 6 11.27 50.92 -41.42
N ILE A 7 11.95 49.95 -40.81
CA ILE A 7 12.26 48.64 -41.39
C ILE A 7 10.97 47.84 -41.60
N ARG A 8 10.07 47.81 -40.61
CA ARG A 8 8.77 47.13 -40.70
C ARG A 8 7.88 47.76 -41.78
N ARG A 9 7.83 49.10 -41.87
CA ARG A 9 7.11 49.79 -42.96
C ARG A 9 7.74 49.52 -44.32
N ARG A 10 9.07 49.46 -44.42
CA ARG A 10 9.76 49.14 -45.68
C ARG A 10 9.45 47.72 -46.14
N LEU A 11 9.52 46.74 -45.23
CA LEU A 11 9.16 45.34 -45.50
C LEU A 11 7.68 45.16 -45.87
N LEU A 12 6.78 45.93 -45.23
CA LEU A 12 5.34 45.90 -45.53
C LEU A 12 4.99 46.56 -46.87
N ILE A 13 5.73 47.61 -47.28
CA ILE A 13 5.51 48.32 -48.55
C ILE A 13 6.20 47.61 -49.72
N ASP A 14 7.42 47.10 -49.55
CA ASP A 14 8.21 46.45 -50.60
C ASP A 14 7.95 44.93 -50.72
N GLY A 15 7.15 44.34 -49.82
CA GLY A 15 7.09 42.88 -49.71
C GLY A 15 8.51 42.31 -49.58
N ASP A 16 8.75 41.12 -50.12
CA ASP A 16 10.02 40.37 -50.10
C ASP A 16 11.25 41.08 -50.78
N GLY A 17 11.24 42.42 -50.89
CA GLY A 17 12.36 43.21 -51.42
C GLY A 17 12.59 43.07 -52.91
N ILE A 18 11.59 42.59 -53.66
CA ILE A 18 11.76 42.19 -55.08
C ILE A 18 11.85 43.41 -56.03
N GLY A 19 11.62 44.63 -55.52
CA GLY A 19 11.73 45.84 -56.31
C GLY A 19 10.64 45.94 -57.36
N ASP A 20 9.44 45.44 -57.06
CA ASP A 20 8.30 45.50 -57.97
C ASP A 20 7.85 46.95 -58.23
N ASP A 21 7.89 47.84 -57.22
CA ASP A 21 7.69 49.28 -57.42
C ASP A 21 8.76 49.87 -58.38
N ARG A 22 10.02 49.43 -58.24
CA ARG A 22 11.09 49.81 -59.17
C ARG A 22 10.83 49.29 -60.58
N ARG A 23 10.31 48.06 -60.74
CA ARG A 23 9.97 47.47 -62.05
C ARG A 23 8.82 48.22 -62.71
N LEU A 24 7.77 48.55 -61.96
CA LEU A 24 6.64 49.35 -62.44
C LEU A 24 7.10 50.76 -62.84
N ASN A 25 7.95 51.40 -62.04
CA ASN A 25 8.53 52.70 -62.38
C ASN A 25 9.41 52.65 -63.64
N VAL A 26 10.16 51.57 -63.87
CA VAL A 26 10.96 51.38 -65.08
C VAL A 26 10.07 51.14 -66.30
N LEU A 27 9.01 50.35 -66.16
CA LEU A 27 8.01 50.13 -67.21
C LEU A 27 7.32 51.45 -67.58
N LEU A 28 6.89 52.24 -66.59
CA LEU A 28 6.26 53.55 -66.79
C LEU A 28 7.18 54.52 -67.54
N LYS A 29 8.46 54.61 -67.15
CA LYS A 29 9.45 55.44 -67.85
C LYS A 29 9.68 54.98 -69.29
N SER A 30 9.72 53.66 -69.52
CA SER A 30 9.86 53.07 -70.86
C SER A 30 8.65 53.35 -71.73
N PHE A 31 7.45 53.31 -71.15
CA PHE A 31 6.19 53.65 -71.80
C PHE A 31 6.12 55.12 -72.21
N ILE A 32 6.44 56.04 -71.29
CA ILE A 32 6.48 57.48 -71.60
C ILE A 32 7.50 57.76 -72.71
N LYS A 33 8.66 57.09 -72.71
CA LYS A 33 9.67 57.24 -73.76
C LYS A 33 9.17 56.72 -75.12
N TRP A 34 8.45 55.59 -75.12
CA TRP A 34 7.90 55.00 -76.34
C TRP A 34 6.78 55.87 -76.95
N VAL A 35 5.87 56.41 -76.13
CA VAL A 35 4.78 57.30 -76.58
C VAL A 35 5.29 58.60 -77.18
N ASN A 36 6.39 59.13 -76.66
CA ASN A 36 6.99 60.38 -77.14
C ASN A 36 7.99 60.18 -78.30
N ASN A 37 8.15 58.95 -78.80
CA ASN A 37 9.04 58.67 -79.92
C ASN A 37 8.30 58.87 -81.25
N PRO A 38 8.75 59.77 -82.15
CA PRO A 38 8.10 60.00 -83.44
C PRO A 38 8.17 58.80 -84.40
N GLU A 39 9.12 57.87 -84.18
CA GLU A 39 9.28 56.63 -84.96
C GLU A 39 8.84 55.40 -84.15
N THR A 40 8.22 54.43 -84.81
CA THR A 40 7.76 53.18 -84.17
C THR A 40 8.93 52.27 -83.79
N ASP A 41 9.38 52.36 -82.55
CA ASP A 41 10.41 51.47 -81.99
C ASP A 41 9.79 50.15 -81.50
N HIS A 42 9.81 49.14 -82.38
CA HIS A 42 9.30 47.80 -82.09
C HIS A 42 10.08 47.07 -80.99
N ILE A 43 11.38 47.36 -80.83
CA ILE A 43 12.24 46.70 -79.82
C ILE A 43 11.85 47.19 -78.42
N LEU A 44 11.62 48.49 -78.27
CA LEU A 44 11.11 49.05 -77.00
C LEU A 44 9.72 48.52 -76.67
N HIS A 45 8.85 48.35 -77.67
CA HIS A 45 7.52 47.78 -77.47
C HIS A 45 7.58 46.32 -76.95
N GLU A 46 8.37 45.45 -77.59
CA GLU A 46 8.55 44.06 -77.12
C GLU A 46 9.16 43.98 -75.72
N ARG A 47 10.13 44.87 -75.42
CA ARG A 47 10.73 44.96 -74.09
C ARG A 47 9.70 45.37 -73.02
N MET A 48 8.80 46.30 -73.32
CA MET A 48 7.73 46.69 -72.41
C MET A 48 6.74 45.54 -72.17
N LEU A 49 6.36 44.79 -73.21
CA LEU A 49 5.50 43.61 -73.06
C LEU A 49 6.15 42.54 -72.18
N SER A 50 7.46 42.30 -72.34
CA SER A 50 8.21 41.38 -71.49
C SER A 50 8.29 41.86 -70.03
N GLN A 51 8.45 43.17 -69.81
CA GLN A 51 8.42 43.74 -68.46
C GLN A 51 7.04 43.66 -67.81
N LEU A 52 5.97 43.87 -68.58
CA LEU A 52 4.59 43.74 -68.12
C LEU A 52 4.29 42.29 -67.70
N SER A 53 4.68 41.30 -68.51
CA SER A 53 4.46 39.88 -68.18
C SER A 53 5.20 39.45 -66.91
N GLN A 54 6.41 39.99 -66.67
CA GLN A 54 7.14 39.78 -65.42
C GLN A 54 6.42 40.39 -64.21
N CYS A 55 5.83 41.59 -64.36
CA CYS A 55 5.05 42.22 -63.29
C CYS A 55 3.77 41.42 -62.98
N GLU A 56 3.06 40.95 -64.00
CA GLU A 56 1.89 40.09 -63.83
C GLU A 56 2.23 38.77 -63.13
N PHE A 57 3.36 38.15 -63.50
CA PHE A 57 3.85 36.94 -62.86
C PHE A 57 4.19 37.17 -61.38
N ALA A 58 4.91 38.25 -61.08
CA ALA A 58 5.26 38.62 -59.70
C ALA A 58 4.00 38.84 -58.85
N GLN A 59 3.00 39.55 -59.37
CA GLN A 59 1.72 39.76 -58.69
C GLN A 59 0.99 38.43 -58.41
N ARG A 60 0.89 37.54 -59.40
CA ARG A 60 0.26 36.22 -59.23
C ARG A 60 0.99 35.38 -58.19
N LYS A 61 2.33 35.37 -58.23
CA LYS A 61 3.16 34.69 -57.24
C LYS A 61 2.90 35.23 -55.83
N SER A 62 2.91 36.56 -55.66
CA SER A 62 2.66 37.19 -54.35
C SER A 62 1.28 36.83 -53.80
N ARG A 63 0.25 36.79 -54.65
CA ARG A 63 -1.10 36.37 -54.24
C ARG A 63 -1.14 34.91 -53.80
N LEU A 64 -0.47 34.02 -54.54
CA LEU A 64 -0.42 32.60 -54.16
C LEU A 64 0.32 32.39 -52.84
N VAL A 65 1.44 33.09 -52.64
CA VAL A 65 2.20 33.04 -51.37
C VAL A 65 1.36 33.58 -50.22
N SER A 66 0.59 34.66 -50.43
CA SER A 66 -0.31 35.20 -49.41
C SER A 66 -1.39 34.20 -49.02
N ASN A 67 -2.02 33.53 -50.00
CA ASN A 67 -3.03 32.51 -49.74
C ASN A 67 -2.44 31.31 -48.99
N MET A 68 -1.30 30.79 -49.46
CA MET A 68 -0.58 29.70 -48.80
C MET A 68 -0.21 30.09 -47.36
N SER A 69 0.26 31.31 -47.12
CA SER A 69 0.62 31.78 -45.77
C SER A 69 -0.59 31.83 -44.84
N GLN A 70 -1.79 32.13 -45.38
CA GLN A 70 -3.03 32.11 -44.61
C GLN A 70 -3.43 30.67 -44.24
N GLU A 71 -3.37 29.74 -45.19
CA GLU A 71 -3.64 28.31 -44.94
C GLU A 71 -2.65 27.71 -43.93
N GLU A 72 -1.36 28.05 -44.03
CA GLU A 72 -0.34 27.63 -43.06
C GLU A 72 -0.62 28.18 -41.67
N LEU A 73 -1.08 29.43 -41.56
CA LEU A 73 -1.43 30.02 -40.27
C LEU A 73 -2.62 29.30 -39.62
N GLU A 74 -3.65 28.97 -40.38
CA GLU A 74 -4.78 28.15 -39.90
C GLU A 74 -4.32 26.75 -39.46
N ASN A 75 -3.40 26.14 -40.20
CA ASN A 75 -2.82 24.85 -39.82
C ASN A 75 -2.02 24.93 -38.52
N TYR A 76 -1.24 25.99 -38.31
CA TYR A 76 -0.49 26.19 -37.06
C TYR A 76 -1.41 26.47 -35.86
N GLU A 77 -2.52 27.19 -36.06
CA GLU A 77 -3.53 27.37 -35.01
C GLU A 77 -4.17 26.03 -34.61
N ASN A 78 -4.55 25.21 -35.60
CA ASN A 78 -5.09 23.88 -35.34
C ASN A 78 -4.08 22.99 -34.61
N LEU A 79 -2.83 22.94 -35.07
CA LEU A 79 -1.77 22.16 -34.44
C LEU A 79 -1.50 22.64 -33.00
N SER A 80 -1.50 23.95 -32.76
CA SER A 80 -1.35 24.49 -31.40
C SER A 80 -2.49 24.00 -30.50
N SER A 81 -3.73 24.02 -30.99
CA SER A 81 -4.88 23.56 -30.22
C SER A 81 -4.83 22.06 -29.91
N GLU A 82 -4.32 21.24 -30.84
CA GLU A 82 -4.14 19.80 -30.65
C GLU A 82 -3.07 19.52 -29.58
N ILE A 83 -1.93 20.22 -29.66
CA ILE A 83 -0.87 20.13 -28.65
C ILE A 83 -1.39 20.53 -27.26
N ASP A 84 -2.21 21.57 -27.16
CA ASP A 84 -2.79 21.98 -25.87
C ASP A 84 -3.69 20.89 -25.28
N VAL A 85 -4.50 20.21 -26.11
CA VAL A 85 -5.33 19.08 -25.67
C VAL A 85 -4.45 17.91 -25.20
N GLU A 86 -3.41 17.55 -25.95
CA GLU A 86 -2.47 16.49 -25.57
C GLU A 86 -1.75 16.80 -24.25
N ILE A 87 -1.38 18.06 -24.03
CA ILE A 87 -0.75 18.51 -22.77
C ILE A 87 -1.72 18.32 -21.60
N GLU A 88 -2.98 18.72 -21.75
CA GLU A 88 -3.98 18.54 -20.69
C GLU A 88 -4.28 17.05 -20.41
N GLU A 89 -4.31 16.22 -21.45
CA GLU A 89 -4.43 14.77 -21.29
C GLU A 89 -3.22 14.17 -20.56
N ALA A 90 -2.00 14.56 -20.95
CA ALA A 90 -0.78 14.11 -20.30
C ALA A 90 -0.73 14.53 -18.82
N LYS A 91 -1.13 15.76 -18.49
CA LYS A 91 -1.26 16.22 -17.10
C LYS A 91 -2.23 15.35 -16.30
N LYS A 92 -3.40 15.05 -16.87
CA LYS A 92 -4.40 14.17 -16.24
C LYS A 92 -3.83 12.77 -16.01
N ASN A 93 -3.13 12.21 -16.99
CA ASN A 93 -2.49 10.90 -16.88
C ASN A 93 -1.38 10.87 -15.81
N ILE A 94 -0.66 11.97 -15.60
CA ILE A 94 0.31 12.09 -14.51
C ILE A 94 -0.41 12.08 -13.15
N GLU A 95 -1.52 12.81 -13.03
CA GLU A 95 -2.31 12.87 -11.79
C GLU A 95 -2.85 11.48 -11.41
N THR A 96 -3.44 10.75 -12.36
CA THR A 96 -3.95 9.39 -12.14
C THR A 96 -2.82 8.43 -11.76
N THR A 97 -1.72 8.42 -12.51
CA THR A 97 -0.55 7.57 -12.23
C THR A 97 0.04 7.85 -10.84
N LYS A 98 -0.01 9.10 -10.37
CA LYS A 98 0.46 9.48 -9.03
C LYS A 98 -0.41 8.90 -7.92
N ILE A 99 -1.73 8.88 -8.12
CA ILE A 99 -2.68 8.25 -7.18
C ILE A 99 -2.43 6.74 -7.14
N GLU A 100 -2.37 6.08 -8.30
CA GLU A 100 -2.10 4.65 -8.40
C GLU A 100 -0.76 4.27 -7.72
N LEU A 101 0.27 5.10 -7.88
CA LEU A 101 1.55 4.89 -7.21
C LEU A 101 1.44 4.97 -5.68
N GLN A 102 0.61 5.87 -5.14
CA GLN A 102 0.38 5.96 -3.70
C GLN A 102 -0.34 4.72 -3.18
N GLU A 103 -1.37 4.27 -3.88
CA GLU A 103 -2.11 3.04 -3.54
C GLU A 103 -1.18 1.82 -3.59
N ALA A 104 -0.38 1.68 -4.64
CA ALA A 104 0.59 0.59 -4.78
C ALA A 104 1.63 0.60 -3.64
N LYS A 105 2.09 1.79 -3.22
CA LYS A 105 2.98 1.93 -2.05
C LYS A 105 2.30 1.48 -0.76
N GLN A 106 1.03 1.82 -0.57
CA GLN A 106 0.27 1.39 0.60
C GLN A 106 0.07 -0.12 0.63
N VAL A 107 -0.31 -0.73 -0.50
CA VAL A 107 -0.43 -2.19 -0.63
C VAL A 107 0.90 -2.87 -0.33
N ARG A 108 2.01 -2.34 -0.84
CA ARG A 108 3.35 -2.86 -0.55
C ARG A 108 3.69 -2.77 0.94
N LYS A 109 3.39 -1.64 1.59
CA LYS A 109 3.61 -1.47 3.04
C LYS A 109 2.81 -2.51 3.84
N ASN A 110 1.52 -2.65 3.54
CA ASN A 110 0.65 -3.63 4.19
C ASN A 110 1.18 -5.05 3.99
N ARG A 111 1.64 -5.40 2.79
CA ARG A 111 2.23 -6.71 2.50
C ARG A 111 3.48 -6.98 3.33
N ILE A 112 4.36 -5.99 3.49
CA ILE A 112 5.56 -6.11 4.34
C ILE A 112 5.15 -6.31 5.80
N GLU A 113 4.16 -5.58 6.30
CA GLU A 113 3.65 -5.74 7.66
C GLU A 113 3.08 -7.15 7.89
N TYR A 114 2.32 -7.68 6.92
CA TYR A 114 1.82 -9.06 6.97
C TYR A 114 2.95 -10.08 6.93
N ASP A 115 3.96 -9.89 6.09
CA ASP A 115 5.11 -10.80 6.03
C ASP A 115 5.91 -10.81 7.35
N VAL A 116 6.07 -9.65 7.99
CA VAL A 116 6.71 -9.53 9.31
C VAL A 116 5.89 -10.27 10.37
N LEU A 117 4.57 -10.06 10.40
CA LEU A 117 3.70 -10.73 11.36
C LEU A 117 3.66 -12.24 11.14
N ALA A 118 3.62 -12.69 9.87
CA ALA A 118 3.67 -14.10 9.52
C ALA A 118 4.96 -14.77 9.98
N LYS A 119 6.11 -14.09 9.88
CA LYS A 119 7.38 -14.61 10.43
C LYS A 119 7.29 -14.83 11.93
N VAL A 120 6.78 -13.85 12.68
CA VAL A 120 6.61 -13.97 14.15
C VAL A 120 5.63 -15.09 14.51
N ILE A 121 4.55 -15.26 13.74
CA ILE A 121 3.58 -16.35 13.95
C ILE A 121 4.24 -17.72 13.68
N ASN A 122 5.06 -17.82 12.64
CA ASN A 122 5.76 -19.08 12.30
C ASN A 122 6.84 -19.49 13.31
N GLU A 123 7.30 -18.58 14.18
CA GLU A 123 8.17 -18.92 15.31
C GLU A 123 7.40 -19.68 16.42
N GLN A 124 6.08 -19.54 16.46
CA GLN A 124 5.23 -20.24 17.42
C GLN A 124 4.87 -21.65 16.90
N PRO A 125 4.69 -22.63 17.81
CA PRO A 125 4.31 -23.98 17.42
C PRO A 125 2.94 -24.01 16.74
N ASP A 126 2.71 -25.03 15.92
CA ASP A 126 1.43 -25.18 15.25
C ASP A 126 0.28 -25.32 16.24
N ARG A 127 -0.83 -24.66 15.91
CA ARG A 127 -1.99 -24.56 16.79
C ARG A 127 -2.65 -25.92 16.98
N GLN A 128 -2.75 -26.72 15.93
CA GLN A 128 -3.39 -28.04 16.02
C GLN A 128 -2.57 -28.97 16.91
N GLU A 129 -1.25 -28.96 16.76
CA GLU A 129 -0.37 -29.74 17.63
C GLU A 129 -0.45 -29.31 19.10
N THR A 130 -0.52 -28.00 19.38
CA THR A 130 -0.67 -27.51 20.76
C THR A 130 -2.03 -27.86 21.36
N ASP A 131 -3.11 -27.79 20.59
CA ASP A 131 -4.45 -28.20 21.04
C ASP A 131 -4.52 -29.70 21.36
N ILE A 132 -3.88 -30.55 20.55
CA ILE A 132 -3.78 -32.00 20.83
C ILE A 132 -2.99 -32.25 22.13
N LYS A 133 -1.84 -31.60 22.30
CA LYS A 133 -1.03 -31.72 23.53
C LYS A 133 -1.81 -31.25 24.76
N LEU A 134 -2.56 -30.16 24.66
CA LEU A 134 -3.43 -29.67 25.73
C LEU A 134 -4.52 -30.68 26.10
N ALA A 135 -5.20 -31.25 25.11
CA ALA A 135 -6.24 -32.26 25.34
C ALA A 135 -5.68 -33.52 26.03
N LEU A 136 -4.50 -33.97 25.63
CA LEU A 136 -3.81 -35.10 26.28
C LEU A 136 -3.44 -34.78 27.73
N LEU A 137 -2.81 -33.63 27.97
CA LEU A 137 -2.44 -33.19 29.33
C LEU A 137 -3.66 -33.02 30.25
N GLN A 138 -4.77 -32.50 29.73
CA GLN A 138 -6.03 -32.39 30.48
C GLN A 138 -6.58 -33.78 30.87
N LYS A 139 -6.53 -34.74 29.96
CA LYS A 139 -6.94 -36.13 30.25
C LYS A 139 -6.04 -36.76 31.32
N GLU A 140 -4.72 -36.60 31.19
CA GLU A 140 -3.77 -37.09 32.19
C GLU A 140 -4.02 -36.48 33.57
N LEU A 141 -4.18 -35.15 33.65
CA LEU A 141 -4.55 -34.45 34.87
C LEU A 141 -5.84 -35.00 35.50
N GLY A 142 -6.86 -35.26 34.68
CA GLY A 142 -8.09 -35.90 35.12
C GLY A 142 -7.83 -37.27 35.77
N THR A 143 -7.07 -38.14 35.10
CA THR A 143 -6.75 -39.47 35.64
C THR A 143 -5.88 -39.42 36.90
N LEU A 144 -4.93 -38.48 36.99
CA LEU A 144 -4.10 -38.28 38.18
C LEU A 144 -4.94 -37.80 39.36
N LYS A 145 -5.90 -36.90 39.11
CA LYS A 145 -6.82 -36.41 40.14
C LYS A 145 -7.71 -37.52 40.69
N GLU A 146 -8.25 -38.36 39.81
CA GLU A 146 -9.02 -39.55 40.22
C GLU A 146 -8.16 -40.55 41.02
N LYS A 147 -6.93 -40.82 40.57
CA LYS A 147 -5.99 -41.69 41.31
C LYS A 147 -5.66 -41.12 42.69
N SER A 148 -5.42 -39.81 42.78
CA SER A 148 -5.18 -39.11 44.05
C SER A 148 -6.37 -39.25 44.99
N GLN A 149 -7.59 -38.98 44.51
CA GLN A 149 -8.81 -39.12 45.30
C GLN A 149 -9.02 -40.57 45.78
N ASN A 150 -8.77 -41.56 44.92
CA ASN A 150 -8.86 -42.97 45.28
C ASN A 150 -7.83 -43.37 46.35
N LEU A 151 -6.61 -42.84 46.26
CA LEU A 151 -5.58 -43.08 47.28
C LEU A 151 -5.95 -42.42 48.60
N GLU A 152 -6.43 -41.18 48.57
CA GLU A 152 -6.93 -40.44 49.74
C GLU A 152 -8.03 -41.25 50.47
N GLN A 153 -9.02 -41.74 49.72
CA GLN A 153 -10.10 -42.57 50.27
C GLN A 153 -9.58 -43.88 50.87
N LYS A 154 -8.62 -44.54 50.22
CA LYS A 154 -7.98 -45.75 50.77
C LYS A 154 -7.24 -45.45 52.07
N LEU A 155 -6.52 -44.34 52.13
CA LEU A 155 -5.76 -43.92 53.31
C LEU A 155 -6.71 -43.60 54.48
N GLU A 156 -7.80 -42.89 54.21
CA GLU A 156 -8.88 -42.60 55.15
C GLU A 156 -9.52 -43.89 55.70
N MET A 157 -9.81 -44.87 54.82
CA MET A 157 -10.32 -46.18 55.22
C MET A 157 -9.33 -46.94 56.11
N ARG A 158 -8.03 -46.91 55.79
CA ARG A 158 -6.99 -47.53 56.63
C ARG A 158 -6.88 -46.83 57.98
N ARG A 159 -6.93 -45.50 58.04
CA ARG A 159 -6.97 -44.73 59.30
C ARG A 159 -8.14 -45.16 60.19
N LYS A 160 -9.33 -45.30 59.61
CA LYS A 160 -10.52 -45.80 60.33
C LYS A 160 -10.33 -47.23 60.84
N GLN A 161 -9.78 -48.13 60.01
CA GLN A 161 -9.47 -49.51 60.42
C GLN A 161 -8.46 -49.55 61.58
N PHE A 162 -7.39 -48.76 61.51
CA PHE A 162 -6.42 -48.64 62.61
C PHE A 162 -7.06 -48.10 63.89
N HIS A 163 -7.94 -47.11 63.78
CA HIS A 163 -8.65 -46.57 64.95
C HIS A 163 -9.54 -47.62 65.63
N VAL A 164 -10.24 -48.45 64.85
CA VAL A 164 -11.00 -49.60 65.37
C VAL A 164 -10.06 -50.58 66.07
N LEU A 165 -8.95 -50.95 65.45
CA LEU A 165 -7.94 -51.86 66.03
C LEU A 165 -7.40 -51.33 67.37
N ILE A 166 -7.04 -50.05 67.44
CA ILE A 166 -6.57 -49.40 68.67
C ILE A 166 -7.67 -49.42 69.75
N SER A 167 -8.92 -49.13 69.37
CA SER A 167 -10.05 -49.17 70.29
C SER A 167 -10.29 -50.58 70.83
N SER A 168 -10.18 -51.61 69.99
CA SER A 168 -10.25 -53.01 70.41
C SER A 168 -9.09 -53.40 71.32
N ILE A 169 -7.86 -52.94 71.05
CA ILE A 169 -6.71 -53.16 71.95
C ILE A 169 -6.97 -52.52 73.31
N HIS A 170 -7.42 -51.26 73.37
CA HIS A 170 -7.76 -50.62 74.64
C HIS A 170 -8.90 -51.35 75.38
N SER A 171 -9.90 -51.85 74.66
CA SER A 171 -10.98 -52.64 75.28
C SER A 171 -10.48 -53.97 75.83
N LEU A 172 -9.60 -54.67 75.12
CA LEU A 172 -8.98 -55.91 75.60
C LEU A 172 -8.05 -55.66 76.78
N GLN A 173 -7.31 -54.56 76.77
CA GLN A 173 -6.50 -54.13 77.92
C GLN A 173 -7.39 -53.86 79.13
N GLY A 174 -8.50 -53.13 78.96
CA GLY A 174 -9.47 -52.92 80.04
C GLY A 174 -10.06 -54.23 80.59
N MET A 175 -10.39 -55.20 79.73
CA MET A 175 -10.86 -56.52 80.17
C MET A 175 -9.77 -57.34 80.88
N LEU A 176 -8.50 -57.19 80.49
CA LEU A 176 -7.36 -57.83 81.15
C LEU A 176 -7.12 -57.22 82.54
N ASP A 177 -7.17 -55.90 82.63
CA ASP A 177 -7.07 -55.16 83.90
C ASP A 177 -8.24 -55.53 84.85
N GLU A 178 -9.46 -55.75 84.33
CA GLU A 178 -10.61 -56.26 85.09
C GLU A 178 -10.45 -57.74 85.51
N SER A 179 -9.78 -58.57 84.71
CA SER A 179 -9.55 -59.99 85.03
C SER A 179 -8.43 -60.24 86.05
N ASP A 180 -7.45 -59.34 86.15
CA ASP A 180 -6.43 -59.37 87.21
C ASP A 180 -7.02 -59.00 88.57
N GLU A 181 -8.13 -58.24 88.63
CA GLU A 181 -8.89 -58.01 89.86
C GLU A 181 -9.69 -59.26 90.31
N GLU A 182 -10.22 -60.08 89.39
CA GLU A 182 -10.97 -61.30 89.75
C GLU A 182 -10.08 -62.48 90.18
N ILE A 183 -8.83 -62.58 89.72
CA ILE A 183 -7.89 -63.64 90.15
C ILE A 183 -7.32 -63.37 91.56
N MET A 184 -7.32 -62.11 92.02
CA MET A 184 -6.80 -61.75 93.34
C MET A 184 -7.81 -61.94 94.49
N ASP A 185 -9.09 -62.25 94.20
CA ASP A 185 -10.14 -62.41 95.22
C ASP A 185 -10.42 -63.89 95.63
N VAL A 186 -9.57 -64.83 95.19
CA VAL A 186 -9.72 -66.26 95.53
C VAL A 186 -8.43 -66.87 96.11
N SER A 187 -7.85 -66.26 97.16
CA SER A 187 -7.00 -67.01 98.10
C SER A 187 -6.72 -66.27 99.41
N LEU A 188 -7.08 -66.95 100.52
CA LEU A 188 -6.67 -66.75 101.92
C LEU A 188 -7.40 -65.58 102.61
N GLU A 189 -8.12 -65.78 103.71
CA GLU A 189 -7.67 -66.45 104.94
C GLU A 189 -8.83 -67.09 105.71
N ASP A 190 -8.61 -68.30 106.21
CA ASP A 190 -9.33 -68.82 107.37
C ASP A 190 -8.31 -69.33 108.40
N VAL A 191 -8.43 -68.78 109.62
CA VAL A 191 -8.02 -69.30 110.93
C VAL A 191 -6.52 -69.41 111.28
N ASN A 192 -6.09 -68.59 112.25
CA ASN A 192 -5.23 -69.12 113.31
C ASN A 192 -5.59 -68.56 114.70
N MET A 193 -6.01 -69.47 115.58
CA MET A 193 -6.32 -69.27 117.00
C MET A 193 -5.04 -69.36 117.83
N SER A 194 -4.93 -68.54 118.89
CA SER A 194 -4.54 -68.92 120.27
C SER A 194 -4.12 -67.69 121.12
N PRO A 195 -3.96 -67.79 122.45
CA PRO A 195 -4.90 -68.25 123.47
C PRO A 195 -5.05 -67.23 124.65
N LYS A 196 -6.04 -67.44 125.53
CA LYS A 196 -6.21 -66.72 126.81
C LYS A 196 -5.12 -67.06 127.83
N VAL A 197 -4.66 -66.08 128.62
CA VAL A 197 -4.39 -66.22 130.08
C VAL A 197 -4.65 -64.90 130.85
N VAL A 198 -5.74 -64.91 131.63
CA VAL A 198 -5.96 -64.43 133.02
C VAL A 198 -5.26 -63.15 133.52
N THR A 199 -6.05 -62.09 133.77
CA THR A 199 -6.56 -61.73 135.12
C THR A 199 -7.86 -60.95 134.99
#